data_AF-A3WZQ4-F1
#
_entry.id   AF-A3WZQ4-F1
#
_cell.length_a   1.000
_cell.length_b   1.000
_cell.length_c   1.000
_cell.angle_alpha   90.00
_cell.angle_beta   90.00
_cell.angle_gamma   90.00
#
_symmetry.space_group_name_H-M   'P 1'
#
loop_
_entity.id
_entity.type
_entity.pdbx_description
1 polymer ?
#
loop_
_entity_poly.entity_id
_entity_poly.type
_entity_poly.pdbx_seq_one_letter_code
_entity_poly.pdbx_strand_id
1 'polypeptide(L)' 'MSESEIQGWVDRHWEVAAAMLESGAMDEMGEWQPGKDWRRGLEAYRERQAAKQKIR' A
#
# COMPACT_ATOMS: atom_id res chain seq x y z
N MET A 1 9.67 -12.66 14.40
CA MET A 1 8.67 -12.96 13.37
C MET A 1 8.96 -14.35 12.82
N SER A 2 8.00 -15.26 12.89
CA SER A 2 8.01 -16.53 12.17
C SER A 2 7.96 -16.29 10.66
N GLU A 3 8.26 -17.32 9.87
CA GLU A 3 8.15 -17.27 8.41
C GLU A 3 6.73 -16.90 7.94
N SER A 4 5.69 -17.39 8.64
CA SER A 4 4.30 -17.01 8.38
C SER A 4 4.00 -15.54 8.71
N GLU A 5 4.60 -14.99 9.76
CA GLU A 5 4.49 -13.56 10.09
C GLU A 5 5.23 -12.70 9.06
N ILE A 6 6.35 -13.18 8.51
CA ILE A 6 7.10 -12.51 7.43
C ILE A 6 6.28 -12.48 6.14
N GLN A 7 5.74 -13.62 5.69
CA GLN A 7 4.94 -13.68 4.47
C GLN A 7 3.74 -12.73 4.55
N GLY A 8 2.99 -12.80 5.65
CA GLY A 8 1.85 -11.90 5.85
C GLY A 8 2.24 -10.43 5.97
N TRP A 9 3.47 -10.12 6.40
CA TRP A 9 3.98 -8.74 6.38
C TRP A 9 4.35 -8.30 4.97
N VAL A 10 5.04 -9.13 4.19
CA VAL A 10 5.44 -8.85 2.79
C VAL A 10 4.22 -8.58 1.93
N ASP A 11 3.19 -9.43 2.01
CA ASP A 11 1.97 -9.28 1.20
C ASP A 11 1.28 -7.93 1.48
N ARG A 12 1.15 -7.56 2.76
CA ARG A 12 0.58 -6.27 3.16
C ARG A 12 1.45 -5.09 2.74
N HIS A 13 2.77 -5.22 2.83
CA HIS A 13 3.69 -4.17 2.45
C HIS A 13 3.60 -3.85 0.95
N TRP A 14 3.52 -4.88 0.10
CA TRP A 14 3.37 -4.70 -1.34
C TRP A 14 2.08 -3.98 -1.72
N GLU A 15 0.97 -4.29 -1.06
CA GLU A 15 -0.31 -3.62 -1.32
C GLU A 15 -0.27 -2.13 -0.96
N VAL A 16 0.43 -1.77 0.12
CA VAL A 16 0.65 -0.37 0.51
C VAL A 16 1.57 0.32 -0.50
N ALA A 17 2.68 -0.29 -0.89
CA ALA A 17 3.59 0.25 -1.90
C ALA A 17 2.87 0.52 -3.22
N ALA A 18 2.06 -0.44 -3.69
CA ALA A 18 1.24 -0.27 -4.88
C ALA A 18 0.29 0.93 -4.78
N ALA A 19 -0.38 1.14 -3.65
CA ALA A 19 -1.27 2.28 -3.48
C ALA A 19 -0.51 3.63 -3.44
N MET A 20 0.69 3.65 -2.85
CA MET A 20 1.54 4.84 -2.83
C MET A 20 2.03 5.20 -4.24
N LEU A 21 2.44 4.19 -5.02
CA LEU A 21 2.81 4.32 -6.44
C LEU A 21 1.64 4.85 -7.27
N GLU A 22 0.47 4.20 -7.19
CA GLU A 22 -0.75 4.57 -7.94
C GLU A 22 -1.19 6.01 -7.61
N SER A 23 -1.01 6.47 -6.36
CA SER A 23 -1.33 7.85 -5.94
C SER A 23 -0.29 8.89 -6.37
N GLY A 24 0.87 8.46 -6.87
CA GLY A 24 2.03 9.30 -7.19
C GLY A 24 2.74 9.88 -5.96
N ALA A 25 2.46 9.34 -4.76
CA ALA A 25 3.18 9.69 -3.53
C ALA A 25 4.57 9.04 -3.48
N MET A 26 4.75 7.95 -4.20
CA MET A 26 5.99 7.18 -4.34
C MET A 26 6.26 6.94 -5.82
N ASP A 27 7.52 6.94 -6.24
CA ASP A 27 7.91 6.53 -7.59
C ASP A 27 8.29 5.05 -7.68
N GLU A 28 8.54 4.56 -8.90
CA GLU A 28 8.86 3.17 -9.19
C GLU A 28 10.11 2.64 -8.46
N MET A 29 10.99 3.53 -7.97
CA MET A 29 12.17 3.17 -7.18
C MET A 29 11.86 3.06 -5.68
N GLY A 30 10.63 3.36 -5.27
CA GLY A 30 10.23 3.39 -3.87
C GLY A 30 10.50 4.73 -3.19
N GLU A 31 10.87 5.77 -3.94
CA GLU A 31 11.22 7.07 -3.38
C GLU A 31 9.99 7.95 -3.20
N TRP A 32 9.89 8.58 -2.03
CA TRP A 32 8.80 9.50 -1.71
C TRP A 32 8.91 10.78 -2.53
N GLN A 33 7.81 11.15 -3.18
CA GLN A 33 7.78 12.32 -4.06
C GLN A 33 7.55 13.60 -3.26
N PRO A 34 8.45 14.60 -3.35
CA PRO A 34 8.31 15.86 -2.60
C PRO A 34 7.00 16.59 -2.91
N GLY A 35 6.33 17.09 -1.87
CA GLY A 35 5.10 17.87 -2.01
C GLY A 35 3.85 17.05 -2.38
N LYS A 36 3.96 15.71 -2.49
CA LYS A 36 2.81 14.83 -2.70
C LYS A 36 2.20 14.43 -1.37
N ASP A 37 0.86 14.40 -1.32
CA ASP A 37 0.14 14.00 -0.12
C ASP A 37 -0.01 12.48 -0.07
N TRP A 38 0.88 11.84 0.67
CA TRP A 38 0.88 10.39 0.92
C TRP A 38 -0.45 9.88 1.52
N ARG A 39 -1.25 10.76 2.13
CA ARG A 39 -2.57 10.38 2.65
C ARG A 39 -3.50 9.87 1.55
N ARG A 40 -3.37 10.37 0.33
CA ARG A 40 -4.14 9.88 -0.82
C ARG A 40 -3.82 8.42 -1.14
N GLY A 41 -2.54 8.04 -1.08
CA GLY A 41 -2.13 6.64 -1.23
C GLY A 41 -2.66 5.76 -0.09
N LEU A 42 -2.68 6.28 1.14
CA LEU A 42 -3.27 5.57 2.27
C LEU A 42 -4.79 5.38 2.13
N GLU A 43 -5.51 6.40 1.64
CA GLU A 43 -6.95 6.32 1.37
C GLU A 43 -7.25 5.28 0.29
N ALA A 44 -6.53 5.31 -0.84
CA ALA A 44 -6.66 4.31 -1.91
C ALA A 44 -6.40 2.88 -1.40
N TYR A 45 -5.38 2.69 -0.54
CA TYR A 45 -5.15 1.40 0.11
C TYR A 45 -6.35 0.96 0.96
N ARG A 46 -6.88 1.85 1.81
CA ARG A 46 -8.04 1.55 2.68
C ARG A 46 -9.27 1.18 1.87
N GLU A 47 -9.55 1.89 0.78
CA GLU A 47 -10.66 1.59 -0.13
C GLU A 47 -10.50 0.20 -0.77
N ARG A 48 -9.29 -0.14 -1.24
CA ARG A 48 -8.98 -1.46 -1.79
C ARG A 48 -9.20 -2.57 -0.77
N GLN A 49 -8.74 -2.39 0.47
CA GLN A 49 -8.96 -3.39 1.53
C GLN A 49 -10.44 -3.52 1.90
N ALA A 50 -11.17 -2.42 1.97
CA ALA A 50 -12.61 -2.44 2.21
C ALA A 50 -13.37 -3.17 1.09
N ALA A 51 -12.96 -3.00 -0.17
CA ALA A 51 -13.54 -3.72 -1.31
C ALA A 51 -13.28 -5.23 -1.21
N LYS A 52 -12.06 -5.66 -0.87
CA LYS A 52 -11.73 -7.08 -0.65
C LYS A 52 -12.55 -7.73 0.46
N GLN A 53 -12.81 -7.00 1.54
CA GLN A 53 -13.62 -7.49 2.66
C GLN A 53 -15.10 -7.63 2.30
N LYS A 54 -15.65 -6.79 1.40
CA LYS A 54 -17.05 -6.86 0.95
C LYS A 54 -17.33 -8.02 -0.02
N ILE A 55 -16.30 -8.54 -0.69
CA ILE A 55 -16.42 -9.62 -1.68
C ILE A 55 -16.30 -11.01 -0.99
N ARG A 56 -15.93 -11.04 0.29
CA ARG A 56 -15.66 -12.25 1.07
C ARG A 56 -16.83 -12.64 1.95
#